data_AF-A0A0P4YD11-F1
#
_entry.id   AF-A0A0P4YD11-F1
#
_cell.length_a   1.000
_cell.length_b   1.000
_cell.length_c   1.000
_cell.angle_alpha   90.00
_cell.angle_beta   90.00
_cell.angle_gamma   90.00
#
_symmetry.space_group_name_H-M   'P 1'
#
loop_
_entity.id
_entity.type
_entity.pdbx_description
1 polymer ?
#
loop_
_entity_poly.entity_id
_entity_poly.type
_entity_poly.pdbx_seq_one_letter_code
_entity_poly.pdbx_strand_id
1 'polypeptide(L)'
;MKWAQSITVTLRTIRTLSTIVTCHARHRRMIVRFAGLGLGAATLTTVAAASGNTNADVLPPSLDVSSFMAEPVTPRSTLIKDKDDMKVKMEMLIMKIQADFCRALENEEDPSKKFIVDRWTRAEGGGGVTCVIQNGKTFEKAGVNVSVVHGILPVDAVRQMKARGKELIGKELPFFAAGISSVIHPSNPHVPTVHFNYRYFEVTQENGEKMVCFRNSYFAEQTIPSRQRANIII
;
A
#
# COMPACT_ATOMS: atom_id res chain seq x y z
N MET A 1 4.17 15.50 66.55
CA MET A 1 3.09 15.64 65.54
C MET A 1 3.63 16.50 64.39
N LYS A 2 3.42 16.06 63.13
CA LYS A 2 3.80 16.69 61.82
C LYS A 2 5.32 16.66 61.52
N TRP A 3 5.88 15.78 60.67
CA TRP A 3 5.72 15.41 59.23
C TRP A 3 6.27 16.41 58.20
N ALA A 4 7.36 15.92 57.56
CA ALA A 4 7.72 15.93 56.14
C ALA A 4 8.23 17.21 55.42
N GLN A 5 9.32 16.95 54.70
CA GLN A 5 10.25 17.82 53.99
C GLN A 5 9.72 18.32 52.62
N SER A 6 10.30 19.43 52.19
CA SER A 6 10.07 20.14 50.92
C SER A 6 10.23 19.26 49.68
N ILE A 7 9.22 19.29 48.80
CA ILE A 7 9.25 18.68 47.47
C ILE A 7 9.47 19.78 46.43
N THR A 8 10.65 19.76 45.81
CA THR A 8 10.97 20.55 44.61
C THR A 8 10.44 19.82 43.38
N VAL A 9 9.46 20.40 42.70
CA VAL A 9 8.90 19.86 41.46
C VAL A 9 9.68 20.41 40.26
N THR A 10 10.50 19.56 39.64
CA THR A 10 11.22 19.87 38.42
C THR A 10 10.34 19.53 37.20
N LEU A 11 9.87 20.55 36.49
CA LEU A 11 9.14 20.42 35.23
C LEU A 11 10.04 19.78 34.15
N ARG A 12 9.72 18.54 33.75
CA ARG A 12 10.33 17.87 32.60
C ARG A 12 9.60 18.25 31.31
N THR A 13 10.30 18.97 30.45
CA THR A 13 9.87 19.31 29.09
C THR A 13 9.77 18.05 28.23
N ILE A 14 8.58 17.72 27.74
CA ILE A 14 8.34 16.61 26.79
C ILE A 14 8.71 17.10 25.39
N ARG A 15 9.87 16.66 24.88
CA ARG A 15 10.23 16.78 23.46
C ARG A 15 9.76 15.52 22.73
N THR A 16 8.79 15.69 21.83
CA THR A 16 8.42 14.72 20.80
C THR A 16 9.57 14.55 19.81
N LEU A 17 10.14 13.34 19.73
CA LEU A 17 11.12 12.96 18.72
C LEU A 17 10.41 12.23 17.58
N SER A 18 10.29 12.90 16.43
CA SER A 18 10.02 12.28 15.14
C SER A 18 11.27 11.52 14.70
N THR A 19 11.17 10.20 14.55
CA THR A 19 12.27 9.39 14.02
C THR A 19 12.31 9.52 12.50
N ILE A 20 13.21 10.37 11.99
CA ILE A 20 13.63 10.37 10.59
C ILE A 20 14.64 9.24 10.42
N VAL A 21 14.29 8.21 9.64
CA VAL A 21 15.24 7.19 9.19
C VAL A 21 15.90 7.70 7.90
N THR A 22 17.04 8.36 8.04
CA THR A 22 17.99 8.54 6.93
C THR A 22 18.92 7.33 6.90
N CYS A 23 18.73 6.46 5.90
CA CYS A 23 19.71 5.43 5.56
C CYS A 23 20.94 6.11 4.92
N HIS A 24 22.04 6.18 5.65
CA HIS A 24 23.36 6.47 5.09
C HIS A 24 24.10 5.15 4.90
N ALA A 25 24.27 4.74 3.65
CA ALA A 25 25.15 3.65 3.27
C ALA A 25 26.59 4.00 3.70
N ARG A 26 27.07 3.36 4.77
CA ARG A 26 28.41 3.61 5.32
C ARG A 26 29.31 2.41 5.06
N HIS A 27 30.11 2.53 4.01
CA HIS A 27 31.22 1.66 3.65
C HIS A 27 32.19 1.52 4.84
N ARG A 28 32.15 0.40 5.56
CA ARG A 28 33.06 0.14 6.69
C ARG A 28 34.34 -0.53 6.18
N ARG A 29 35.45 0.22 6.21
CA ARG A 29 36.81 -0.34 6.24
C ARG A 29 37.01 -1.08 7.57
N MET A 30 37.40 -2.35 7.50
CA MET A 30 37.69 -3.18 8.66
C MET A 30 39.11 -2.88 9.16
N ILE A 31 39.26 -2.39 10.40
CA ILE A 31 40.54 -2.25 11.09
C ILE A 31 40.75 -3.53 11.91
N VAL A 32 41.78 -4.31 11.60
CA VAL A 32 42.19 -5.49 12.36
C VAL A 32 43.16 -5.05 13.46
N ARG A 33 42.83 -5.28 14.73
CA ARG A 33 43.75 -5.13 15.86
C ARG A 33 44.35 -6.50 16.18
N PHE A 34 45.67 -6.63 16.07
CA PHE A 34 46.41 -7.78 16.59
C PHE A 34 46.68 -7.58 18.08
N ALA A 35 46.26 -8.53 18.91
CA ALA A 35 46.76 -8.73 20.25
C ALA A 35 47.27 -10.17 20.33
N GLY A 36 48.59 -10.33 20.43
CA GLY A 36 49.22 -11.63 20.66
C GLY A 36 49.60 -11.79 22.12
N LEU A 37 49.43 -13.00 22.66
CA LEU A 37 50.47 -13.78 23.35
C LEU A 37 49.87 -15.13 23.78
N GLY A 38 50.57 -16.24 23.54
CA GLY A 38 50.31 -17.50 24.24
C GLY A 38 50.60 -18.77 23.44
N LEU A 39 51.69 -19.43 23.79
CA LEU A 39 52.21 -20.70 23.28
C LEU A 39 51.21 -21.87 23.24
N GLY A 40 51.33 -22.72 22.22
CA GLY A 40 51.05 -24.17 22.34
C GLY A 40 50.00 -24.74 21.38
N ALA A 41 50.42 -25.79 20.66
CA ALA A 41 49.62 -26.72 19.85
C ALA A 41 48.98 -26.19 18.55
N ALA A 42 49.54 -26.67 17.43
CA ALA A 42 48.98 -26.57 16.10
C ALA A 42 47.57 -27.19 16.08
N THR A 43 46.55 -26.34 15.98
CA THR A 43 45.19 -26.74 15.61
C THR A 43 44.91 -26.19 14.22
N LEU A 44 44.97 -27.09 13.23
CA LEU A 44 44.59 -26.82 11.85
C LEU A 44 43.07 -26.62 11.82
N THR A 45 42.60 -25.41 12.06
CA THR A 45 41.18 -25.06 11.93
C THR A 45 40.90 -24.81 10.45
N THR A 46 40.27 -25.80 9.80
CA THR A 46 39.73 -25.68 8.46
C THR A 46 38.60 -24.66 8.46
N VAL A 47 38.86 -23.45 7.98
CA VAL A 47 37.83 -22.45 7.71
C VAL A 47 37.12 -22.88 6.42
N ALA A 48 36.03 -23.63 6.55
CA ALA A 48 35.08 -23.83 5.47
C ALA A 48 34.36 -22.50 5.22
N ALA A 49 34.90 -21.68 4.33
CA ALA A 49 34.19 -20.53 3.80
C ALA A 49 33.03 -21.05 2.93
N ALA A 50 31.87 -21.25 3.55
CA ALA A 50 30.63 -21.39 2.83
C ALA A 50 30.32 -20.05 2.14
N SER A 51 30.89 -19.85 0.95
CA SER A 51 30.39 -18.88 -0.03
C SER A 51 29.03 -19.37 -0.50
N GLY A 52 28.02 -19.20 0.35
CA GLY A 52 26.62 -19.22 -0.04
C GLY A 52 26.40 -18.02 -0.94
N ASN A 53 26.74 -18.17 -2.21
CA ASN A 53 26.35 -17.23 -3.24
C ASN A 53 24.84 -17.43 -3.47
N THR A 54 24.00 -16.90 -2.58
CA THR A 54 22.58 -16.71 -2.89
C THR A 54 22.44 -15.47 -3.78
N ASN A 55 23.18 -15.46 -4.89
CA ASN A 55 22.59 -15.02 -6.13
C ASN A 55 21.83 -16.25 -6.61
N ALA A 56 20.69 -16.50 -5.97
CA ALA A 56 19.61 -17.07 -6.75
C ALA A 56 19.45 -16.06 -7.87
N ASP A 57 19.85 -16.45 -9.07
CA ASP A 57 19.37 -15.84 -10.29
C ASP A 57 17.86 -15.99 -10.24
N VAL A 58 17.21 -15.06 -9.54
CA VAL A 58 15.79 -14.84 -9.58
C VAL A 58 15.59 -14.34 -11.00
N LEU A 59 15.24 -15.27 -11.89
CA LEU A 59 14.53 -14.97 -13.12
C LEU A 59 13.63 -13.76 -12.84
N PRO A 60 13.63 -12.71 -13.69
CA PRO A 60 12.74 -11.58 -13.46
C PRO A 60 11.36 -12.15 -13.15
N PRO A 61 10.68 -11.73 -12.07
CA PRO A 61 9.45 -12.36 -11.65
C PRO A 61 8.54 -12.34 -12.88
N SER A 62 8.29 -13.52 -13.45
CA SER A 62 7.24 -13.66 -14.44
C SER A 62 6.03 -13.06 -13.75
N LEU A 63 5.50 -11.95 -14.29
CA LEU A 63 4.35 -11.26 -13.70
C LEU A 63 3.28 -12.31 -13.44
N ASP A 64 3.14 -12.73 -12.19
CA ASP A 64 2.25 -13.81 -11.81
C ASP A 64 0.83 -13.25 -11.75
N VAL A 65 0.28 -13.05 -12.94
CA VAL A 65 -1.08 -12.56 -13.17
C VAL A 65 -2.13 -13.60 -12.75
N SER A 66 -1.73 -14.85 -12.52
CA SER A 66 -2.64 -15.90 -12.06
C SER A 66 -3.10 -15.68 -10.61
N SER A 67 -2.31 -14.93 -9.84
CA SER A 67 -2.63 -14.58 -8.46
C SER A 67 -3.69 -13.48 -8.32
N PHE A 68 -4.12 -12.82 -9.40
CA PHE A 68 -5.12 -11.76 -9.32
C PHE A 68 -6.57 -12.25 -9.42
N MET A 69 -7.52 -11.41 -9.01
CA MET A 69 -8.96 -11.70 -9.17
C MET A 69 -9.40 -11.66 -10.64
N ALA A 70 -8.74 -10.85 -11.46
CA ALA A 70 -8.97 -10.73 -12.89
C ALA A 70 -7.68 -10.27 -13.61
N GLU A 71 -7.72 -10.25 -14.94
CA GLU A 71 -6.60 -9.72 -15.73
C GLU A 71 -6.35 -8.22 -15.44
N PRO A 72 -5.08 -7.77 -15.47
CA PRO A 72 -4.74 -6.37 -15.28
C PRO A 72 -5.48 -5.41 -16.19
N VAL A 73 -5.63 -4.17 -15.74
CA VAL A 73 -6.30 -3.12 -16.52
C VAL A 73 -5.37 -2.68 -17.65
N THR A 74 -4.10 -2.47 -17.33
CA THR A 74 -3.06 -2.16 -18.32
C THR A 74 -2.63 -3.42 -19.07
N PRO A 75 -2.40 -3.37 -20.40
CA PRO A 75 -1.93 -4.52 -21.16
C PRO A 75 -0.62 -5.11 -20.64
N ARG A 76 -0.52 -6.45 -20.62
CA ARG A 76 0.65 -7.18 -20.09
C ARG A 76 1.97 -6.76 -20.74
N SER A 77 1.98 -6.45 -22.03
CA SER A 77 3.17 -5.98 -22.75
C SER A 77 3.74 -4.68 -22.15
N THR A 78 2.88 -3.75 -21.78
CA THR A 78 3.26 -2.47 -21.17
C THR A 78 3.77 -2.68 -19.75
N LEU A 79 3.13 -3.56 -18.97
CA LEU A 79 3.57 -3.90 -17.61
C LEU A 79 4.97 -4.54 -17.61
N ILE A 80 5.31 -5.36 -18.61
CA ILE A 80 6.64 -5.96 -18.75
C ILE A 80 7.67 -4.91 -19.17
N LYS A 81 7.32 -4.07 -20.15
CA LYS A 81 8.20 -3.05 -20.70
C LYS A 81 8.60 -2.00 -19.65
N ASP A 82 7.61 -1.49 -18.91
CA ASP A 82 7.78 -0.37 -17.99
C ASP A 82 7.76 -0.83 -16.52
N LYS A 83 8.29 -2.03 -16.23
CA LYS A 83 8.25 -2.68 -14.91
C LYS A 83 8.75 -1.81 -13.75
N ASP A 84 9.66 -0.88 -14.05
CA ASP A 84 10.29 -0.02 -13.07
C ASP A 84 9.52 1.27 -12.80
N ASP A 85 8.53 1.62 -13.65
CA ASP A 85 7.66 2.77 -13.48
C ASP A 85 6.77 2.60 -12.24
N MET A 86 6.60 3.67 -11.48
CA MET A 86 5.76 3.70 -10.29
C MET A 86 4.30 3.37 -10.62
N LYS A 87 3.81 3.74 -11.82
CA LYS A 87 2.46 3.38 -12.27
C LYS A 87 2.23 1.87 -12.29
N VAL A 88 3.18 1.15 -12.88
CA VAL A 88 3.16 -0.32 -13.00
C VAL A 88 3.26 -0.96 -11.62
N LYS A 89 4.22 -0.50 -10.80
CA LYS A 89 4.39 -0.98 -9.43
C LYS A 89 3.13 -0.79 -8.59
N MET A 90 2.46 0.36 -8.72
CA MET A 90 1.24 0.64 -8.00
C MET A 90 0.07 -0.23 -8.47
N GLU A 91 -0.15 -0.39 -9.78
CA GLU A 91 -1.19 -1.27 -10.32
C GLU A 91 -1.01 -2.71 -9.83
N MET A 92 0.21 -3.23 -9.89
CA MET A 92 0.55 -4.56 -9.40
C MET A 92 0.30 -4.71 -7.90
N LEU A 93 0.65 -3.69 -7.12
CA LEU A 93 0.43 -3.68 -5.67
C LEU A 93 -1.06 -3.71 -5.32
N ILE A 94 -1.88 -2.84 -5.91
CA ILE A 94 -3.30 -2.76 -5.58
C ILE A 94 -4.07 -4.00 -6.04
N MET A 95 -3.71 -4.59 -7.18
CA MET A 95 -4.30 -5.85 -7.65
C MET A 95 -3.94 -7.02 -6.74
N LYS A 96 -2.69 -7.08 -6.26
CA LYS A 96 -2.26 -8.07 -5.27
C LYS A 96 -3.05 -7.91 -3.96
N ILE A 97 -3.14 -6.69 -3.44
CA ILE A 97 -3.90 -6.41 -2.21
C ILE A 97 -5.37 -6.80 -2.39
N GLN A 98 -5.99 -6.49 -3.53
CA GLN A 98 -7.37 -6.89 -3.81
C GLN A 98 -7.53 -8.40 -3.74
N ALA A 99 -6.66 -9.16 -4.40
CA ALA A 99 -6.75 -10.62 -4.42
C ALA A 99 -6.50 -11.25 -3.05
N ASP A 100 -5.47 -10.80 -2.34
CA ASP A 100 -5.16 -11.28 -0.99
C ASP A 100 -6.32 -10.98 -0.03
N PHE A 101 -6.90 -9.78 -0.11
CA PHE A 101 -7.99 -9.36 0.75
C PHE A 101 -9.30 -10.07 0.42
N CYS A 102 -9.64 -10.24 -0.86
CA CYS A 102 -10.82 -11.01 -1.27
C CYS A 102 -10.71 -12.47 -0.79
N ARG A 103 -9.55 -13.12 -0.98
CA ARG A 103 -9.34 -14.49 -0.50
C ARG A 103 -9.43 -14.61 1.02
N ALA A 104 -8.88 -13.63 1.75
CA ALA A 104 -9.00 -13.60 3.20
C ALA A 104 -10.46 -13.51 3.65
N LEU A 105 -11.26 -12.66 2.99
CA LEU A 105 -12.69 -12.55 3.28
C LEU A 105 -13.48 -13.81 2.90
N GLU A 106 -13.15 -14.45 1.78
CA GLU A 106 -13.78 -15.74 1.40
C GLU A 106 -13.49 -16.85 2.40
N ASN A 107 -12.31 -16.87 3.03
CA ASN A 107 -11.96 -17.86 4.05
C ASN A 107 -12.76 -17.70 5.35
N GLU A 108 -13.25 -16.49 5.63
CA GLU A 108 -14.09 -16.18 6.79
C GLU A 108 -15.60 -16.34 6.48
N GLU A 109 -15.94 -16.72 5.25
CA GLU A 109 -17.32 -16.86 4.77
C GLU A 109 -17.66 -18.34 4.51
N ASP A 110 -18.93 -18.62 4.21
CA ASP A 110 -19.32 -19.96 3.76
C ASP A 110 -18.54 -20.38 2.49
N PRO A 111 -18.00 -21.61 2.40
CA PRO A 111 -17.25 -22.07 1.23
C PRO A 111 -18.00 -21.96 -0.12
N SER A 112 -19.33 -21.95 -0.09
CA SER A 112 -20.19 -21.78 -1.26
C SER A 112 -20.29 -20.33 -1.77
N LYS A 113 -19.87 -19.35 -0.97
CA LYS A 113 -19.96 -17.92 -1.28
C LYS A 113 -18.59 -17.40 -1.71
N LYS A 114 -18.55 -16.86 -2.93
CA LYS A 114 -17.36 -16.32 -3.57
C LYS A 114 -17.62 -14.90 -4.06
N PHE A 115 -16.55 -14.12 -4.26
CA PHE A 115 -16.69 -12.81 -4.88
C PHE A 115 -17.15 -12.94 -6.32
N ILE A 116 -18.15 -12.13 -6.68
CA ILE A 116 -18.48 -11.85 -8.07
C ILE A 116 -17.47 -10.82 -8.55
N VAL A 117 -16.69 -11.20 -9.56
CA VAL A 117 -15.64 -10.35 -10.14
C VAL A 117 -16.14 -9.80 -11.47
N ASP A 118 -16.18 -8.47 -11.56
CA ASP A 118 -16.53 -7.76 -12.78
C ASP A 118 -15.36 -6.88 -13.22
N ARG A 119 -14.85 -7.14 -14.42
CA ARG A 119 -13.78 -6.36 -15.04
C ARG A 119 -14.38 -5.46 -16.11
N TRP A 120 -14.15 -4.16 -15.98
CA TRP A 120 -14.70 -3.16 -16.88
C TRP A 120 -13.62 -2.21 -17.38
N THR A 121 -13.90 -1.56 -18.51
CA THR A 121 -13.03 -0.57 -19.15
C THR A 121 -13.80 0.70 -19.46
N ARG A 122 -13.11 1.83 -19.62
CA ARG A 122 -13.71 3.12 -19.98
C ARG A 122 -13.22 3.57 -21.34
N ALA A 123 -14.12 4.15 -22.14
CA ALA A 123 -13.79 4.71 -23.45
C ALA A 123 -12.80 5.90 -23.33
N GLU A 124 -12.92 6.69 -22.27
CA GLU A 124 -12.04 7.83 -21.99
C GLU A 124 -10.64 7.43 -21.48
N GLY A 125 -10.41 6.14 -21.26
CA GLY A 125 -9.14 5.60 -20.77
C GLY A 125 -9.23 4.93 -19.41
N GLY A 126 -8.49 3.85 -19.24
CA GLY A 126 -8.44 3.06 -18.02
C GLY A 126 -9.57 2.05 -17.87
N GLY A 127 -9.82 1.66 -16.63
CA GLY A 127 -10.74 0.59 -16.25
C GLY A 127 -10.63 0.24 -14.77
N GLY A 128 -11.16 -0.93 -14.43
CA GLY A 128 -11.13 -1.42 -13.07
C GLY A 128 -11.62 -2.85 -12.93
N VAL A 129 -11.47 -3.36 -11.72
CA VAL A 129 -11.96 -4.67 -11.30
C VAL A 129 -12.78 -4.45 -10.03
N THR A 130 -14.06 -4.78 -10.11
CA THR A 130 -15.02 -4.69 -9.02
C THR A 130 -15.23 -6.09 -8.48
N CYS A 131 -14.91 -6.31 -7.19
CA CYS A 131 -15.21 -7.57 -6.52
C CYS A 131 -16.31 -7.32 -5.49
N VAL A 132 -17.45 -8.00 -5.61
CA VAL A 132 -18.57 -7.87 -4.67
C VAL A 132 -19.02 -9.23 -4.14
N ILE A 133 -19.29 -9.29 -2.84
CA ILE A 133 -20.02 -10.37 -2.20
C ILE A 133 -21.25 -9.78 -1.50
N GLN A 134 -22.39 -10.46 -1.64
CA GLN A 134 -23.66 -10.03 -1.06
C GLN A 134 -24.41 -11.22 -0.47
N ASN A 135 -25.20 -10.95 0.56
CA ASN A 135 -26.03 -11.96 1.23
C ASN A 135 -25.18 -13.17 1.65
N GLY A 136 -24.04 -12.89 2.29
CA GLY A 136 -23.19 -13.87 2.95
C GLY A 136 -23.68 -14.15 4.37
N LYS A 137 -23.11 -15.18 5.01
CA LYS A 137 -23.38 -15.51 6.41
C LYS A 137 -22.62 -14.54 7.32
N THR A 138 -21.34 -14.31 7.01
CA THR A 138 -20.46 -13.41 7.78
C THR A 138 -20.59 -11.97 7.31
N PHE A 139 -20.72 -11.73 6.00
CA PHE A 139 -20.81 -10.39 5.41
C PHE A 139 -22.17 -10.15 4.75
N GLU A 140 -22.91 -9.12 5.21
CA GLU A 140 -24.15 -8.66 4.55
C GLU A 140 -23.81 -8.16 3.15
N LYS A 141 -22.74 -7.36 3.07
CA LYS A 141 -22.16 -6.86 1.83
C LYS A 141 -20.68 -6.54 2.00
N ALA A 142 -19.86 -6.95 1.04
CA ALA A 142 -18.47 -6.54 0.97
C ALA A 142 -18.09 -6.22 -0.47
N GLY A 143 -17.36 -5.12 -0.65
CA GLY A 143 -16.88 -4.66 -1.95
C GLY A 143 -15.41 -4.29 -1.87
N VAL A 144 -14.62 -4.78 -2.81
CA VAL A 144 -13.19 -4.48 -2.95
C VAL A 144 -12.92 -4.13 -4.40
N ASN A 145 -12.71 -2.84 -4.67
CA ASN A 145 -12.65 -2.31 -6.03
C ASN A 145 -11.28 -1.74 -6.33
N VAL A 146 -10.74 -2.09 -7.50
CA VAL A 146 -9.53 -1.53 -8.07
C VAL A 146 -9.91 -0.67 -9.26
N SER A 147 -9.28 0.49 -9.37
CA SER A 147 -9.44 1.40 -10.50
C SER A 147 -8.07 1.87 -10.97
N VAL A 148 -7.88 1.89 -12.29
CA VAL A 148 -6.70 2.42 -12.96
C VAL A 148 -7.21 3.30 -14.10
N VAL A 149 -7.02 4.60 -13.98
CA VAL A 149 -7.54 5.61 -14.90
C VAL A 149 -6.39 6.43 -15.43
N HIS A 150 -6.41 6.70 -16.73
CA HIS A 150 -5.45 7.56 -17.39
C HIS A 150 -6.19 8.44 -18.39
N GLY A 151 -5.68 9.64 -18.63
CA GLY A 151 -6.30 10.57 -19.57
C GLY A 151 -5.72 11.96 -19.46
N ILE A 152 -6.45 12.94 -20.00
CA ILE A 152 -6.11 14.37 -19.89
C ILE A 152 -6.95 14.96 -18.75
N LEU A 153 -6.30 15.71 -17.87
CA LEU A 153 -6.96 16.28 -16.69
C LEU A 153 -8.00 17.34 -17.14
N PRO A 154 -9.27 17.20 -16.75
CA PRO A 154 -10.31 18.15 -17.16
C PRO A 154 -10.08 19.51 -16.49
N VAL A 155 -10.53 20.58 -17.17
CA VAL A 155 -10.32 21.98 -16.75
C VAL A 155 -10.84 22.24 -15.33
N ASP A 156 -11.96 21.64 -14.95
CA ASP A 156 -12.52 21.80 -13.61
C ASP A 156 -11.68 21.13 -12.53
N ALA A 157 -11.07 19.97 -12.83
CA ALA A 157 -10.12 19.34 -11.90
C ALA A 157 -8.86 20.19 -11.72
N VAL A 158 -8.35 20.80 -12.81
CA VAL A 158 -7.23 21.76 -12.74
C VAL A 158 -7.60 22.94 -11.83
N ARG A 159 -8.80 23.52 -11.97
CA ARG A 159 -9.28 24.62 -11.11
C ARG A 159 -9.33 24.22 -9.63
N GLN A 160 -9.86 23.03 -9.32
CA GLN A 160 -9.93 22.52 -7.96
C GLN A 160 -8.54 22.26 -7.35
N MET A 161 -7.59 21.75 -8.14
CA MET A 161 -6.22 21.54 -7.69
C MET A 161 -5.50 22.86 -7.41
N LYS A 162 -5.69 23.87 -8.28
CA LYS A 162 -5.19 25.23 -8.05
C LYS A 162 -5.77 25.86 -6.79
N ALA A 163 -7.07 25.72 -6.54
CA ALA A 163 -7.71 26.18 -5.31
C ALA A 163 -7.12 25.52 -4.04
N ARG A 164 -6.56 24.31 -4.16
CA ARG A 164 -5.86 23.58 -3.09
C ARG A 164 -4.37 23.91 -3.00
N GLY A 165 -3.91 24.96 -3.69
CA GLY A 165 -2.52 25.43 -3.68
C GLY A 165 -1.57 24.59 -4.53
N LYS A 166 -2.06 23.86 -5.54
CA LYS A 166 -1.21 23.15 -6.51
C LYS A 166 -1.06 23.96 -7.78
N GLU A 167 0.14 24.44 -8.05
CA GLU A 167 0.47 25.07 -9.33
C GLU A 167 0.74 23.99 -10.38
N LEU A 168 0.03 24.08 -11.50
CA LEU A 168 0.14 23.15 -12.63
C LEU A 168 0.53 23.97 -13.86
N ILE A 169 1.62 23.57 -14.51
CA ILE A 169 2.16 24.22 -15.70
C ILE A 169 1.76 23.42 -16.94
N GLY A 170 0.89 24.01 -17.76
CA GLY A 170 0.56 23.51 -19.08
C GLY A 170 -0.93 23.55 -19.44
N LYS A 171 -1.22 23.39 -20.72
CA LYS A 171 -2.58 23.31 -21.29
C LYS A 171 -3.13 21.89 -21.30
N GLU A 172 -2.30 20.93 -21.72
CA GLU A 172 -2.63 19.51 -21.69
C GLU A 172 -1.83 18.84 -20.57
N LEU A 173 -2.56 18.30 -19.59
CA LEU A 173 -1.96 17.69 -18.41
C LEU A 173 -2.36 16.21 -18.36
N PRO A 174 -1.55 15.32 -18.97
CA PRO A 174 -1.76 13.88 -18.85
C PRO A 174 -1.68 13.47 -17.38
N PHE A 175 -2.69 12.73 -16.91
CA PHE A 175 -2.73 12.22 -15.56
C PHE A 175 -2.86 10.70 -15.56
N PHE A 176 -2.41 10.11 -14.45
CA PHE A 176 -2.64 8.72 -14.11
C PHE A 176 -3.10 8.64 -12.66
N ALA A 177 -4.16 7.88 -12.44
CA ALA A 177 -4.74 7.64 -11.12
C ALA A 177 -4.96 6.14 -10.96
N ALA A 178 -4.40 5.56 -9.91
CA ALA A 178 -4.62 4.16 -9.58
C ALA A 178 -4.97 4.04 -8.10
N GLY A 179 -5.90 3.16 -7.75
CA GLY A 179 -6.23 2.95 -6.36
C GLY A 179 -7.15 1.78 -6.09
N ILE A 180 -7.09 1.34 -4.84
CA ILE A 180 -7.99 0.34 -4.26
C ILE A 180 -8.89 1.02 -3.23
N SER A 181 -10.16 0.63 -3.23
CA SER A 181 -11.16 1.05 -2.27
C SER A 181 -11.94 -0.17 -1.79
N SER A 182 -12.17 -0.28 -0.49
CA SER A 182 -12.92 -1.37 0.09
C SER A 182 -13.93 -0.87 1.10
N VAL A 183 -15.12 -1.48 1.11
CA VAL A 183 -16.15 -1.29 2.13
C VAL A 183 -16.70 -2.65 2.52
N ILE A 184 -16.60 -3.00 3.80
CA ILE A 184 -16.98 -4.31 4.34
C ILE A 184 -18.02 -4.11 5.42
N HIS A 185 -19.20 -4.67 5.24
CA HIS A 185 -20.31 -4.67 6.19
C HIS A 185 -20.54 -6.10 6.72
N PRO A 186 -20.03 -6.42 7.91
CA PRO A 186 -20.33 -7.68 8.58
C PRO A 186 -21.81 -7.78 8.97
N SER A 187 -22.36 -8.99 8.95
CA SER A 187 -23.72 -9.28 9.41
C SER A 187 -23.87 -9.18 10.93
N ASN A 188 -22.79 -9.46 11.68
CA ASN A 188 -22.80 -9.38 13.15
C ASN A 188 -22.56 -7.92 13.61
N PRO A 189 -23.49 -7.31 14.37
CA PRO A 189 -23.36 -5.93 14.83
C PRO A 189 -22.16 -5.67 15.74
N HIS A 190 -21.60 -6.71 16.37
CA HIS A 190 -20.41 -6.59 17.21
C HIS A 190 -19.10 -6.51 16.41
N VAL A 191 -19.15 -6.74 15.09
CA VAL A 191 -18.00 -6.62 14.20
C VAL A 191 -18.10 -5.29 13.46
N PRO A 192 -17.07 -4.43 13.49
CA PRO A 192 -17.13 -3.13 12.83
C PRO A 192 -17.22 -3.23 11.31
N THR A 193 -17.88 -2.25 10.71
CA THR A 193 -17.72 -1.95 9.30
C THR A 193 -16.32 -1.41 9.06
N VAL A 194 -15.63 -1.92 8.04
CA VAL A 194 -14.27 -1.45 7.69
C VAL A 194 -14.30 -0.80 6.31
N HIS A 195 -13.69 0.38 6.24
CA HIS A 195 -13.43 1.09 5.01
C HIS A 195 -11.93 1.38 4.88
N PHE A 196 -11.34 1.03 3.75
CA PHE A 196 -9.98 1.47 3.45
C PHE A 196 -9.84 1.90 2.01
N ASN A 197 -8.86 2.76 1.80
CA ASN A 197 -8.59 3.33 0.50
C ASN A 197 -7.11 3.69 0.36
N TYR A 198 -6.47 3.23 -0.72
CA TYR A 198 -5.12 3.62 -1.09
C TYR A 198 -5.14 4.11 -2.53
N ARG A 199 -4.66 5.34 -2.76
CA ARG A 199 -4.63 5.98 -4.08
C ARG A 199 -3.27 6.55 -4.39
N TYR A 200 -2.90 6.39 -5.63
CA TYR A 200 -1.78 7.01 -6.31
C TYR A 200 -2.31 7.92 -7.40
N PHE A 201 -1.72 9.10 -7.50
CA PHE A 201 -2.06 10.07 -8.52
C PHE A 201 -0.78 10.74 -9.01
N GLU A 202 -0.55 10.72 -10.31
CA GLU A 202 0.52 11.48 -10.95
C GLU A 202 -0.03 12.34 -12.09
N VAL A 203 0.52 13.54 -12.24
CA VAL A 203 0.27 14.44 -13.39
C VAL A 203 1.61 14.78 -14.00
N THR A 204 1.69 14.62 -15.32
CA THR A 204 2.86 15.04 -16.10
C THR A 204 2.63 16.47 -16.57
N GLN A 205 3.55 17.37 -16.21
CA GLN A 205 3.54 18.76 -16.64
C GLN A 205 4.22 18.92 -18.00
N GLU A 206 4.03 20.07 -18.65
CA GLU A 206 4.65 20.36 -19.96
C GLU A 206 6.19 20.34 -19.91
N ASN A 207 6.79 20.68 -18.78
CA ASN A 207 8.24 20.63 -18.57
C ASN A 207 8.79 19.21 -18.39
N GLY A 208 7.94 18.17 -18.43
CA GLY A 208 8.29 16.78 -18.22
C GLY A 208 8.37 16.36 -16.75
N GLU A 209 8.20 17.28 -15.80
CA GLU A 209 8.18 16.94 -14.38
C GLU A 209 6.86 16.30 -13.97
N LYS A 210 6.94 15.27 -13.14
CA LYS A 210 5.77 14.59 -12.60
C LYS A 210 5.43 15.10 -11.20
N MET A 211 4.23 15.64 -11.03
CA MET A 211 3.68 15.89 -9.71
C MET A 211 2.99 14.62 -9.22
N VAL A 212 3.51 14.03 -8.14
CA VAL A 212 3.01 12.77 -7.56
C VAL A 212 2.35 13.02 -6.21
N CYS A 213 1.23 12.35 -5.96
CA CYS A 213 0.52 12.37 -4.69
C CYS A 213 0.07 10.95 -4.31
N PHE A 214 0.47 10.52 -3.11
CA PHE A 214 -0.10 9.35 -2.46
C PHE A 214 -1.11 9.80 -1.41
N ARG A 215 -2.25 9.11 -1.36
CA ARG A 215 -3.24 9.29 -0.30
C ARG A 215 -3.72 7.95 0.18
N ASN A 216 -3.84 7.82 1.50
CA ASN A 216 -4.45 6.67 2.13
C ASN A 216 -5.47 7.13 3.17
N SER A 217 -6.47 6.29 3.39
CA SER A 217 -7.42 6.43 4.49
C SER A 217 -7.84 5.05 4.94
N TYR A 218 -7.88 4.84 6.24
CA TYR A 218 -8.44 3.65 6.87
C TYR A 218 -9.40 4.12 7.96
N PHE A 219 -10.59 3.53 8.00
CA PHE A 219 -11.60 3.83 9.00
C PHE A 219 -12.35 2.55 9.35
N ALA A 220 -12.48 2.29 10.65
CA ALA A 220 -13.27 1.17 11.15
C ALA A 220 -14.33 1.75 12.10
N GLU A 221 -15.59 1.46 11.81
CA GLU A 221 -16.74 1.95 12.57
C GLU A 221 -17.44 0.79 13.24
N GLN A 222 -17.41 0.76 14.58
CA GLN A 222 -18.23 -0.18 15.34
C GLN A 222 -19.64 0.36 15.45
N THR A 223 -20.60 -0.33 14.82
CA THR A 223 -22.02 -0.08 15.05
C THR A 223 -22.41 -0.58 16.44
N ILE A 224 -22.44 0.31 17.43
CA ILE A 224 -23.21 0.08 18.66
C ILE A 224 -24.69 0.18 18.29
N PRO A 225 -25.57 -0.75 18.72
CA PRO A 225 -26.95 -0.75 18.24
C PRO A 225 -27.73 0.44 18.82
N SER A 226 -28.01 1.45 17.99
CA SER A 226 -29.35 2.05 17.92
C SER A 226 -29.52 2.93 16.68
N ARG A 227 -30.40 2.45 15.79
CA ARG A 227 -31.40 3.28 15.11
C ARG A 227 -30.89 4.47 14.28
N GLN A 228 -29.94 4.27 13.36
CA GLN A 228 -29.77 5.13 12.18
C GLN A 228 -28.86 4.42 11.16
N ARG A 229 -29.45 3.60 10.29
CA ARG A 229 -28.77 3.15 9.06
C ARG A 229 -28.88 4.31 8.06
N ALA A 230 -27.79 5.05 7.86
CA ALA A 230 -27.68 5.97 6.74
C ALA A 230 -27.24 5.18 5.50
N ASN A 231 -27.98 5.36 4.40
CA ASN A 231 -27.65 4.82 3.09
C ASN A 231 -26.27 5.35 2.64
N ILE A 232 -25.24 4.50 2.70
CA ILE A 232 -23.99 4.75 1.99
C ILE A 232 -24.18 4.26 0.56
N ILE A 233 -24.38 5.21 -0.34
CA ILE A 233 -24.50 5.03 -1.79
C ILE A 233 -23.15 4.51 -2.32
N ILE A 234 -23.21 3.44 -3.11
CA ILE A 234 -22.12 2.86 -3.91
C ILE A 234 -21.98 3.65 -5.20
#